data_AF-A0A956Q7Z4-F1
#
_entry.id   AF-A0A956Q7Z4-F1
#
_cell.length_a   1.000
_cell.length_b   1.000
_cell.length_c   1.000
_cell.angle_alpha   90.00
_cell.angle_beta   90.00
_cell.angle_gamma   90.00
#
_symmetry.space_group_name_H-M   'P 1'
#
loop_
_entity.id
_entity.type
_entity.pdbx_description
1 polymer ?
#
loop_
_entity_poly.entity_id
_entity_poly.type
_entity_poly.pdbx_seq_one_letter_code
_entity_poly.pdbx_strand_id
1 'polypeptide(L)'
;MTRRRGIGIIAALLLISLLFLLGLGVASQGARRYQQAAWMEKQVAARALAEAGLEDARVKLLKDWAFPPPTSMLSDSFGYTEQVQDLDGNLVGTYTVELDYELMPDPHRLLKIRSTGELGPPGERRVRRVLEAEVDMSATLRTNAATPNPNYIHFLSIFDLGANS
;
A
#
# COMPACT_ATOMS: atom_id res chain seq x y z
N MET A 1 -0.42 -69.93 15.14
CA MET A 1 -1.50 -69.03 14.67
C MET A 1 -1.47 -67.62 15.27
N THR A 2 -0.80 -67.38 16.40
CA THR A 2 -0.69 -66.06 17.07
C THR A 2 0.10 -65.00 16.28
N ARG A 3 1.16 -65.38 15.54
CA ARG A 3 1.95 -64.44 14.71
C ARG A 3 1.16 -63.73 13.61
N ARG A 4 0.16 -64.39 13.00
CA ARG A 4 -0.66 -63.79 11.93
C ARG A 4 -1.58 -62.67 12.44
N ARG A 5 -2.00 -62.73 13.71
CA ARG A 5 -2.85 -61.70 14.33
C ARG A 5 -2.06 -60.44 14.70
N GLY A 6 -0.79 -60.58 15.11
CA GLY A 6 0.08 -59.45 15.42
C GLY A 6 0.39 -58.57 14.20
N ILE A 7 0.62 -59.17 13.03
CA ILE A 7 0.91 -58.44 11.79
C ILE A 7 -0.27 -57.55 11.37
N GLY A 8 -1.51 -58.04 11.53
CA GLY A 8 -2.71 -57.26 11.21
C GLY A 8 -2.87 -56.01 12.08
N ILE A 9 -2.57 -56.12 13.38
CA ILE A 9 -2.63 -54.98 14.31
C ILE A 9 -1.58 -53.93 13.96
N ILE A 10 -0.35 -54.35 13.64
CA ILE A 10 0.72 -53.44 13.23
C ILE A 10 0.34 -52.72 11.94
N ALA A 11 -0.16 -53.44 10.93
CA ALA A 11 -0.59 -52.85 9.66
C ALA A 11 -1.74 -51.83 9.84
N ALA A 12 -2.71 -52.14 10.70
CA ALA A 12 -3.80 -51.23 11.01
C ALA A 12 -3.31 -49.95 11.73
N LEU A 13 -2.42 -50.09 12.72
CA LEU A 13 -1.81 -48.95 13.41
C LEU A 13 -1.01 -48.06 12.45
N LEU A 14 -0.26 -48.65 11.53
CA LEU A 14 0.53 -47.94 10.52
C LEU A 14 -0.38 -47.20 9.52
N LEU A 15 -1.50 -47.82 9.13
CA LEU A 15 -2.49 -47.18 8.27
C LEU A 15 -3.16 -46.00 8.98
N ILE A 16 -3.57 -46.17 10.25
CA ILE A 16 -4.20 -45.11 11.03
C ILE A 16 -3.22 -43.94 11.24
N SER A 17 -1.96 -44.21 11.56
CA SER A 17 -0.96 -43.15 11.74
C SER A 17 -0.70 -42.41 10.42
N LEU A 18 -0.64 -43.11 9.29
CA LEU A 18 -0.52 -42.49 7.97
C LEU A 18 -1.72 -41.57 7.66
N LEU A 19 -2.95 -42.06 7.86
CA LEU A 19 -4.16 -41.28 7.65
C LEU A 19 -4.23 -40.07 8.57
N PHE A 20 -3.79 -40.21 9.82
CA PHE A 20 -3.72 -39.12 10.78
C PHE A 20 -2.75 -38.01 10.34
N LEU A 21 -1.54 -38.38 9.88
CA LEU A 21 -0.57 -37.43 9.35
C LEU A 21 -1.09 -36.68 8.11
N LEU A 22 -1.79 -37.39 7.22
CA LEU A 22 -2.44 -36.77 6.06
C LEU A 22 -3.54 -35.78 6.49
N GLY A 23 -4.38 -36.16 7.46
CA GLY A 23 -5.40 -35.29 8.03
C GLY A 23 -4.83 -34.00 8.62
N LEU A 24 -3.74 -34.10 9.37
CA LEU A 24 -3.01 -32.93 9.90
C LEU A 24 -2.45 -32.05 8.78
N GLY A 25 -1.91 -32.67 7.73
CA GLY A 25 -1.42 -31.96 6.54
C GLY A 25 -2.50 -31.09 5.91
N VAL A 26 -3.68 -31.66 5.64
CA VAL A 26 -4.82 -30.94 5.05
C VAL A 26 -5.34 -29.84 5.99
N ALA A 27 -5.50 -30.13 7.27
CA ALA A 27 -5.97 -29.14 8.25
C ALA A 27 -5.02 -27.93 8.36
N SER A 28 -3.70 -28.17 8.32
CA SER A 28 -2.69 -27.11 8.38
C SER A 28 -2.70 -26.18 7.17
N GLN A 29 -3.05 -26.71 5.98
CA GLN A 29 -3.19 -25.90 4.77
C GLN A 29 -4.36 -24.93 4.86
N GLY A 30 -5.48 -25.35 5.45
CA GLY A 30 -6.65 -24.50 5.66
C GLY A 30 -6.30 -23.25 6.48
N ALA A 31 -5.65 -23.43 7.63
CA ALA A 31 -5.27 -22.32 8.50
C ALA A 31 -4.35 -21.31 7.79
N ARG A 32 -3.38 -21.79 7.01
CA ARG A 32 -2.46 -20.92 6.25
C ARG A 32 -3.18 -20.11 5.17
N ARG A 33 -4.14 -20.71 4.46
CA ARG A 33 -4.92 -20.01 3.43
C ARG A 33 -5.75 -18.87 4.02
N TYR A 34 -6.38 -19.08 5.17
CA TYR A 34 -7.11 -18.02 5.87
C TYR A 34 -6.20 -16.86 6.30
N GLN A 35 -5.03 -17.17 6.86
CA GLN A 35 -4.06 -16.13 7.24
C GLN A 35 -3.56 -15.35 6.02
N GLN A 36 -3.34 -16.03 4.89
CA GLN A 36 -2.94 -15.39 3.64
C GLN A 36 -4.05 -14.49 3.08
N ALA A 37 -5.30 -14.96 3.06
CA ALA A 37 -6.44 -14.17 2.60
C ALA A 37 -6.62 -12.90 3.44
N ALA A 38 -6.60 -13.03 4.77
CA ALA A 38 -6.67 -11.89 5.68
C ALA A 38 -5.50 -10.91 5.49
N TRP A 39 -4.29 -11.40 5.19
CA TRP A 39 -3.15 -10.54 4.87
C TRP A 39 -3.33 -9.79 3.55
N MET A 40 -3.84 -10.46 2.52
CA MET A 40 -4.12 -9.85 1.22
C MET A 40 -5.17 -8.75 1.33
N GLU A 41 -6.23 -8.98 2.09
CA GLU A 41 -7.26 -7.97 2.36
C GLU A 41 -6.65 -6.70 2.97
N LYS A 42 -5.80 -6.87 4.00
CA LYS A 42 -5.11 -5.73 4.62
C LYS A 42 -4.16 -5.01 3.67
N GLN A 43 -3.49 -5.72 2.77
CA GLN A 43 -2.62 -5.12 1.75
C GLN A 43 -3.41 -4.29 0.74
N VAL A 44 -4.58 -4.77 0.31
CA VAL A 44 -5.48 -4.02 -0.57
C VAL A 44 -6.00 -2.76 0.15
N ALA A 45 -6.39 -2.87 1.42
CA ALA A 45 -6.82 -1.72 2.21
C ALA A 45 -5.70 -0.68 2.40
N ALA A 46 -4.48 -1.13 2.72
CA ALA A 46 -3.31 -0.23 2.83
C ALA A 46 -2.98 0.45 1.51
N ARG A 47 -3.12 -0.25 0.38
CA ARG A 47 -2.99 0.34 -0.96
C ARG A 47 -4.06 1.40 -1.21
N ALA A 48 -5.33 1.12 -0.91
CA ALA A 48 -6.41 2.08 -1.08
C ALA A 48 -6.19 3.36 -0.24
N LEU A 49 -5.65 3.23 0.97
CA LEU A 49 -5.24 4.38 1.79
C LEU A 49 -4.12 5.19 1.13
N ALA A 50 -3.13 4.53 0.52
CA ALA A 50 -2.08 5.20 -0.22
C ALA A 50 -2.65 5.94 -1.46
N GLU A 51 -3.57 5.31 -2.20
CA GLU A 51 -4.26 5.93 -3.35
C GLU A 51 -5.06 7.17 -2.90
N ALA A 52 -5.74 7.09 -1.75
CA ALA A 52 -6.45 8.22 -1.17
C ALA A 52 -5.51 9.39 -0.86
N GLY A 53 -4.33 9.13 -0.28
CA GLY A 53 -3.34 10.19 -0.01
C GLY A 53 -2.78 10.83 -1.27
N LEU A 54 -2.55 10.07 -2.36
CA LEU A 54 -2.15 10.65 -3.64
C LEU A 54 -3.22 11.61 -4.17
N GLU A 55 -4.48 11.15 -4.18
CA GLU A 55 -5.59 11.94 -4.72
C GLU A 55 -5.87 13.19 -3.88
N ASP A 56 -5.80 13.09 -2.56
CA ASP A 56 -5.91 14.24 -1.65
C ASP A 56 -4.83 15.28 -1.94
N ALA A 57 -3.57 14.85 -2.11
CA ALA A 57 -2.48 15.75 -2.49
C ALA A 57 -2.75 16.44 -3.84
N ARG A 58 -3.22 15.70 -4.84
CA ARG A 58 -3.57 16.25 -6.16
C ARG A 58 -4.69 17.27 -6.07
N VAL A 59 -5.75 16.99 -5.30
CA VAL A 59 -6.88 17.91 -5.10
C VAL A 59 -6.44 19.17 -4.36
N LYS A 60 -5.56 19.05 -3.36
CA LYS A 60 -4.97 20.21 -2.67
C LYS A 60 -4.16 21.09 -3.60
N LEU A 61 -3.33 20.48 -4.47
CA LEU A 61 -2.56 21.20 -5.49
C LEU A 61 -3.46 21.88 -6.54
N LEU A 62 -4.57 21.24 -6.94
CA LEU A 62 -5.55 21.86 -7.84
C LEU A 62 -6.22 23.07 -7.22
N LYS A 63 -6.48 23.04 -5.91
CA LYS A 63 -7.11 24.14 -5.19
C LYS A 63 -6.13 25.28 -4.94
N ASP A 64 -4.88 24.94 -4.61
CA ASP A 64 -3.81 25.88 -4.34
C ASP A 64 -2.49 25.34 -4.93
N TRP A 65 -2.05 25.96 -6.03
CA TRP A 65 -0.81 25.58 -6.70
C TRP A 65 0.43 25.81 -5.83
N ALA A 66 0.32 26.66 -4.80
CA ALA A 66 1.35 26.94 -3.83
C ALA A 66 1.19 26.09 -2.56
N PHE A 67 0.32 25.07 -2.56
CA PHE A 67 0.25 24.09 -1.49
C PHE A 67 1.44 23.14 -1.55
N PRO A 68 2.09 22.85 -0.41
CA PRO A 68 2.02 23.52 0.88
C PRO A 68 2.76 24.87 0.78
N PRO A 69 2.34 25.89 1.53
CA PRO A 69 3.00 27.18 1.49
C PRO A 69 4.49 26.99 1.81
N PRO A 70 5.40 27.60 1.04
CA PRO A 70 6.84 27.41 1.21
C PRO A 70 7.25 27.87 2.62
N THR A 71 7.39 26.92 3.55
CA THR A 71 7.67 27.20 4.96
C THR A 71 9.13 27.59 5.22
N SER A 72 10.02 27.34 4.27
CA SER A 72 11.37 27.92 4.19
C SER A 72 11.94 27.66 2.79
N MET A 73 12.86 28.51 2.32
CA MET A 73 13.55 28.32 1.02
C MET A 73 14.50 27.10 0.99
N LEU A 74 14.49 26.23 2.01
CA LEU A 74 15.54 25.22 2.23
C LEU A 74 15.03 23.78 2.33
N SER A 75 13.71 23.54 2.38
CA SER A 75 13.18 22.19 2.48
C SER A 75 12.77 21.69 1.10
N ASP A 76 13.52 20.76 0.55
CA ASP A 76 13.22 20.12 -0.74
C ASP A 76 12.03 19.15 -0.63
N SER A 77 11.53 18.90 0.57
CA SER A 77 10.32 18.10 0.79
C SER A 77 9.37 18.68 1.84
N PHE A 78 8.13 18.24 1.77
CA PHE A 78 7.09 18.49 2.77
C PHE A 78 6.26 17.24 3.01
N GLY A 79 5.94 16.95 4.28
CA GLY A 79 5.13 15.80 4.63
C GLY A 79 3.93 16.14 5.51
N TYR A 80 2.84 15.43 5.32
CA TYR A 80 1.67 15.48 6.21
C TYR A 80 1.02 14.10 6.36
N THR A 81 0.33 13.90 7.48
CA THR A 81 -0.37 12.64 7.79
C THR A 81 -1.83 12.92 8.09
N GLU A 82 -2.73 12.12 7.53
CA GLU A 82 -4.16 12.19 7.81
C GLU A 82 -4.74 10.84 8.21
N GLN A 83 -5.82 10.90 8.99
CA GLN A 83 -6.58 9.74 9.43
C GLN A 83 -7.80 9.59 8.52
N VAL A 84 -8.00 8.39 8.01
CA VAL A 84 -9.20 8.02 7.24
C VAL A 84 -10.19 7.37 8.19
N GLN A 85 -11.40 7.92 8.24
CA GLN A 85 -12.51 7.42 9.04
C GLN A 85 -13.61 6.87 8.14
N ASP A 86 -14.38 5.90 8.63
CA ASP A 86 -15.58 5.42 7.96
C ASP A 86 -16.76 6.40 8.17
N LEU A 87 -17.94 6.03 7.66
CA LEU A 87 -19.16 6.85 7.77
C LEU A 87 -19.65 6.99 9.22
N ASP A 88 -19.26 6.09 10.11
CA ASP A 88 -19.61 6.07 11.52
C ASP A 88 -18.54 6.78 12.38
N GLY A 89 -17.48 7.30 11.77
CA GLY A 89 -16.37 8.00 12.44
C GLY A 89 -15.31 7.07 13.03
N ASN A 90 -15.34 5.76 12.73
CA ASN A 90 -14.31 4.84 13.20
C ASN A 90 -13.05 4.97 12.34
N LEU A 91 -11.89 4.90 12.98
CA LEU A 91 -10.60 4.93 12.28
C LEU A 91 -10.42 3.68 11.39
N VAL A 92 -10.34 3.90 10.08
CA VAL A 92 -10.02 2.87 9.09
C VAL A 92 -8.51 2.69 8.99
N GLY A 93 -7.76 3.80 8.94
CA GLY A 93 -6.31 3.81 8.86
C GLY A 93 -5.75 5.20 8.71
N THR A 94 -4.47 5.30 8.35
CA THR A 94 -3.78 6.58 8.14
C THR A 94 -3.06 6.55 6.81
N TYR A 95 -2.94 7.70 6.16
CA TYR A 95 -1.96 7.88 5.11
C TYR A 95 -1.00 9.01 5.44
N THR A 96 0.23 8.88 4.97
CA THR A 96 1.27 9.91 5.05
C THR A 96 1.69 10.27 3.63
N VAL A 97 1.54 11.53 3.27
CA VAL A 97 1.99 12.08 1.99
C VAL A 97 3.30 12.81 2.21
N GLU A 98 4.24 12.59 1.31
CA GLU A 98 5.51 13.31 1.18
C GLU A 98 5.56 13.90 -0.24
N LEU A 99 5.78 15.20 -0.32
CA LEU A 99 5.94 15.96 -1.54
C LEU A 99 7.42 16.28 -1.68
N ASP A 100 7.99 15.95 -2.83
CA ASP A 100 9.40 16.15 -3.16
C ASP A 100 9.53 17.11 -4.35
N TYR A 101 10.11 18.27 -4.08
CA TYR A 101 10.25 19.41 -4.98
C TYR A 101 11.56 19.41 -5.76
N GLU A 102 12.43 18.41 -5.61
CA GLU A 102 13.75 18.37 -6.24
C GLU A 102 13.68 18.60 -7.76
N LEU A 103 12.64 18.08 -8.41
CA LEU A 103 12.42 18.19 -9.86
C LEU A 103 11.43 19.29 -10.27
N MET A 104 10.95 20.10 -9.32
CA MET A 104 9.99 21.18 -9.60
C MET A 104 10.60 22.35 -10.38
N PRO A 105 11.87 22.77 -10.14
CA PRO A 105 12.49 23.84 -10.93
C PRO A 105 12.58 23.53 -12.44
N ASP A 106 12.80 24.58 -13.22
CA ASP A 106 13.13 24.43 -14.64
C ASP A 106 14.41 23.60 -14.81
N PRO A 107 14.48 22.68 -15.80
CA PRO A 107 13.54 22.52 -16.92
C PRO A 107 12.46 21.44 -16.69
N HIS A 108 12.47 20.74 -15.56
CA HIS A 108 11.69 19.51 -15.39
C HIS A 108 10.23 19.80 -15.05
N ARG A 109 9.95 20.70 -14.09
CA ARG A 109 8.58 21.01 -13.64
C ARG A 109 7.79 19.77 -13.22
N LEU A 110 8.45 18.87 -12.50
CA LEU A 110 7.85 17.63 -11.98
C LEU A 110 7.80 17.69 -10.46
N LEU A 111 6.64 17.35 -9.91
CA LEU A 111 6.49 17.12 -8.47
C LEU A 111 6.38 15.63 -8.23
N LYS A 112 7.21 15.11 -7.33
CA LYS A 112 7.07 13.73 -6.85
C LYS A 112 6.19 13.71 -5.62
N ILE A 113 5.19 12.84 -5.62
CA ILE A 113 4.27 12.64 -4.52
C ILE A 113 4.41 11.20 -4.08
N ARG A 114 4.88 10.99 -2.86
CA ARG A 114 4.90 9.67 -2.23
C ARG A 114 3.79 9.59 -1.20
N SER A 115 2.94 8.59 -1.32
CA SER A 115 1.88 8.31 -0.35
C SER A 115 2.10 6.95 0.29
N THR A 116 2.15 6.93 1.60
CA THR A 116 2.20 5.71 2.42
C THR A 116 0.85 5.50 3.07
N GLY A 117 0.15 4.42 2.73
CA GLY A 117 -1.04 3.96 3.44
C GLY A 117 -0.67 2.96 4.53
N GLU A 118 -1.20 3.15 5.73
CA GLU A 118 -0.96 2.30 6.90
C GLU A 118 -2.27 1.84 7.53
N LEU A 119 -2.38 0.52 7.72
CA LEU A 119 -3.53 -0.13 8.35
C LEU A 119 -3.12 -0.78 9.67
N GLY A 120 -3.83 -0.43 10.75
CA GLY A 120 -3.65 -1.00 12.08
C GLY A 120 -3.45 0.07 13.17
N PRO A 121 -3.69 -0.27 14.44
CA PRO A 121 -3.60 0.67 15.54
C PRO A 121 -2.15 1.16 15.78
N PRO A 122 -1.96 2.29 16.48
CA PRO A 122 -0.64 2.72 16.93
C PRO A 122 0.01 1.68 17.85
N GLY A 123 1.27 1.33 17.56
CA GLY A 123 2.06 0.40 18.38
C GLY A 123 1.98 -1.08 17.97
N GLU A 124 1.13 -1.44 17.02
CA GLU A 124 1.09 -2.79 16.45
C GLU A 124 1.82 -2.88 15.10
N ARG A 125 2.04 -4.12 14.62
CA ARG A 125 2.62 -4.35 13.29
C ARG A 125 1.61 -3.92 12.22
N ARG A 126 1.79 -2.70 11.71
CA ARG A 126 0.95 -2.11 10.67
C ARG A 126 1.21 -2.77 9.32
N VAL A 127 0.15 -2.92 8.55
CA VAL A 127 0.27 -3.26 7.12
C VAL A 127 0.48 -1.95 6.38
N ARG A 128 1.62 -1.84 5.69
CA ARG A 128 2.03 -0.63 5.00
C ARG A 128 2.05 -0.88 3.49
N ARG A 129 1.63 0.11 2.72
CA ARG A 129 1.81 0.17 1.26
C ARG A 129 2.30 1.55 0.85
N VAL A 130 3.23 1.61 -0.08
CA VAL A 130 3.79 2.87 -0.56
C VAL A 130 3.56 3.00 -2.06
N LEU A 131 2.93 4.10 -2.45
CA LEU A 131 2.77 4.52 -3.83
C LEU A 131 3.56 5.80 -4.08
N GLU A 132 4.11 5.93 -5.27
CA GLU A 132 4.80 7.13 -5.72
C GLU A 132 4.21 7.57 -7.05
N ALA A 133 3.97 8.86 -7.22
CA ALA A 133 3.42 9.43 -8.43
C ALA A 133 4.19 10.66 -8.86
N GLU A 134 4.30 10.86 -10.16
CA GLU A 134 4.88 12.07 -10.75
C GLU A 134 3.76 12.94 -11.31
N VAL A 135 3.80 14.24 -10.99
CA VAL A 135 2.81 15.22 -11.41
C VAL A 135 3.47 16.30 -12.25
N ASP A 136 2.86 16.64 -13.39
CA ASP A 136 3.34 17.74 -14.23
C ASP A 136 2.88 19.08 -13.66
N MET A 137 3.82 19.92 -13.26
CA MET A 137 3.57 21.25 -12.70
C MET A 137 3.66 22.35 -13.77
N SER A 138 3.86 22.01 -15.05
CA SER A 138 3.90 23.00 -16.12
C SER A 138 2.50 23.39 -16.58
N ALA A 139 2.13 24.66 -16.42
CA ALA A 139 0.84 25.20 -16.89
C ALA A 139 0.71 25.20 -18.44
N THR A 140 1.84 25.21 -19.14
CA THR A 140 1.93 25.25 -20.61
C THR A 140 2.77 24.09 -21.14
N LEU A 141 2.61 23.72 -22.41
CA LEU A 141 3.44 22.69 -23.02
C LEU A 141 4.92 23.08 -23.00
N ARG A 142 5.80 22.13 -22.66
CA ARG A 142 7.27 22.36 -22.65
C ARG A 142 7.81 22.74 -24.05
N THR A 143 7.13 22.32 -25.11
CA THR A 143 7.47 22.63 -26.50
C THR A 143 6.90 23.96 -26.99
N ASN A 144 5.83 24.46 -26.38
CA ASN A 144 5.16 25.70 -26.79
C ASN A 144 4.46 26.37 -25.60
N ALA A 145 5.04 27.48 -25.13
CA ALA A 145 4.51 28.26 -24.01
C ALA A 145 3.15 28.91 -24.28
N ALA A 146 2.70 29.01 -25.54
CA ALA A 146 1.38 29.56 -25.87
C ALA A 146 0.25 28.54 -25.71
N THR A 147 0.56 27.24 -25.58
CA THR A 147 -0.43 26.17 -25.50
C THR A 147 -0.58 25.67 -24.06
N PRO A 148 -1.79 25.68 -23.47
CA PRO A 148 -2.02 25.09 -22.15
C PRO A 148 -1.64 23.61 -22.09
N ASN A 149 -1.07 23.16 -20.98
CA ASN A 149 -0.75 21.75 -20.77
C ASN A 149 -2.01 20.98 -20.33
N PRO A 150 -2.50 20.00 -21.10
CA PRO A 150 -3.65 19.19 -20.67
C PRO A 150 -3.32 18.31 -19.46
N ASN A 151 -2.04 18.07 -19.17
CA ASN A 151 -1.58 17.24 -18.05
C ASN A 151 -1.21 18.07 -16.80
N TYR A 152 -1.52 19.37 -16.77
CA TYR A 152 -1.22 20.21 -15.62
C TYR A 152 -1.92 19.68 -14.36
N ILE A 153 -1.13 19.34 -13.33
CA ILE A 153 -1.61 18.75 -12.06
C ILE A 153 -2.33 17.39 -12.28
N HIS A 154 -1.91 16.64 -13.31
CA HIS A 154 -2.31 15.25 -13.52
C HIS A 154 -1.16 14.30 -13.23
N PHE A 155 -1.49 13.10 -12.73
CA PHE A 155 -0.52 12.02 -12.59
C PHE A 155 -0.05 11.58 -13.96
N LEU A 156 1.25 11.68 -14.21
CA LEU A 156 1.90 11.14 -15.41
C LEU A 156 2.16 9.64 -15.26
N SER A 157 2.54 9.24 -14.05
CA SER A 157 2.93 7.88 -13.70
C SER A 157 2.56 7.62 -12.24
N ILE A 158 2.23 6.36 -11.93
CA ILE A 158 2.02 5.87 -10.56
C ILE A 158 2.78 4.55 -10.42
N PHE A 159 3.65 4.47 -9.42
CA PHE A 159 4.49 3.33 -9.11
C PHE A 159 4.08 2.75 -7.75
N ASP A 160 3.81 1.44 -7.69
CA ASP A 160 3.63 0.71 -6.43
C ASP A 160 5.00 0.22 -5.95
N LEU A 161 5.54 0.88 -4.92
CA LEU A 161 6.82 0.52 -4.31
C LEU A 161 6.70 -0.69 -3.37
N GLY A 162 5.47 -1.18 -3.15
CA GLY A 162 5.20 -2.36 -2.34
C GLY A 162 5.02 -2.05 -0.85
N ALA A 163 5.24 -3.07 -0.04
CA ALA A 163 5.30 -2.92 1.40
C ALA A 163 6.75 -2.60 1.79
N ASN A 164 7.05 -1.35 2.14
CA ASN A 164 8.34 -1.04 2.76
C ASN A 164 8.40 -1.77 4.11
N SER A 165 9.33 -2.73 4.19
CA SER A 165 9.59 -3.61 5.34
C SER A 165 10.10 -2.85 6.55
#